data_AF-A0A078GWS0-F1
#
_entry.id   AF-A0A078GWS0-F1
#
_cell.length_a   1.000
_cell.length_b   1.000
_cell.length_c   1.000
_cell.angle_alpha   90.00
_cell.angle_beta   90.00
_cell.angle_gamma   90.00
#
_symmetry.space_group_name_H-M   'P 1'
#
loop_
_entity.id
_entity.type
_entity.pdbx_description
1 polymer ?
#
loop_
_entity_poly.entity_id
_entity_poly.type
_entity_poly.pdbx_seq_one_letter_code
_entity_poly.pdbx_strand_id
1 'polypeptide(L)'
;MEAKYDRATEVKAFDEMKLGVKGLVDAGISEIPRIFHHPHLTSTAPTPVLLPSSTMKIPTIDLGGGKLYTRDNTKKVTYNSNFDLYSSPSANWRDTLSCFMSPDVPRREDLPEICGEIMLEYSKRVMELGELIFELLSEALGLDPNHLKEMDCTKGLLMLSHYYPPCPEPDLTFGTSQHSDRSFLTVLLQDNIGGLQVLQDGCWVDVPPVPGALLINLGDFLQLLTNDKFLSVEHRVLANRGEPRVSVASFFVHPLPSFRVYGPMKELLSEQNPPKYRDTTVTEYTRHYMARGLDGNSVLHQFKI
;
A
#
# COMPACT_ATOMS: atom_id res chain seq x y z
N MET A 1 -32.53 22.32 12.14
CA MET A 1 -31.87 21.03 12.39
C MET A 1 -31.13 20.68 11.11
N GLU A 2 -29.80 20.72 11.12
CA GLU A 2 -29.05 20.11 10.02
C GLU A 2 -29.40 18.62 9.95
N ALA A 3 -29.67 18.12 8.75
CA ALA A 3 -29.86 16.69 8.55
C ALA A 3 -28.60 15.96 9.03
N LYS A 4 -28.77 14.93 9.85
CA LYS A 4 -27.66 14.09 10.31
C LYS A 4 -26.97 13.50 9.08
N TYR A 5 -25.66 13.69 8.98
CA TYR A 5 -24.85 13.16 7.89
C TYR A 5 -24.99 11.62 7.81
N ASP A 6 -25.37 11.13 6.63
CA ASP A 6 -25.49 9.71 6.33
C ASP A 6 -24.37 9.28 5.38
N ARG A 7 -23.25 8.83 5.97
CA ARG A 7 -22.08 8.32 5.25
C ARG A 7 -22.43 7.15 4.33
N ALA A 8 -23.32 6.25 4.75
CA ALA A 8 -23.59 5.02 4.01
C ALA A 8 -24.22 5.33 2.64
N THR A 9 -25.14 6.30 2.60
CA THR A 9 -25.74 6.78 1.37
C THR A 9 -24.72 7.49 0.48
N GLU A 10 -23.84 8.34 1.03
CA GLU A 10 -22.81 9.04 0.24
C GLU A 10 -21.76 8.07 -0.34
N VAL A 11 -21.30 7.10 0.46
CA VAL A 11 -20.38 6.03 0.00
C VAL A 11 -21.00 5.24 -1.15
N LYS A 12 -22.26 4.81 -1.00
CA LYS A 12 -22.95 4.04 -2.02
C LYS A 12 -23.09 4.84 -3.32
N ALA A 13 -23.49 6.11 -3.22
CA ALA A 13 -23.61 6.99 -4.38
C ALA A 13 -22.27 7.17 -5.11
N PHE A 14 -21.18 7.41 -4.37
CA PHE A 14 -19.83 7.51 -4.93
C PHE A 14 -19.39 6.21 -5.63
N ASP A 15 -19.64 5.05 -5.00
CA ASP A 15 -19.26 3.76 -5.57
C ASP A 15 -20.05 3.40 -6.84
N GLU A 16 -21.34 3.73 -6.87
CA GLU A 16 -22.24 3.49 -8.01
C GLU A 16 -21.86 4.33 -9.25
N MET A 17 -21.17 5.46 -9.07
CA MET A 17 -20.65 6.25 -10.19
C MET A 17 -19.60 5.48 -10.99
N LYS A 18 -18.80 4.63 -10.33
CA LYS A 18 -17.69 3.86 -10.95
C LYS A 18 -16.66 4.71 -11.69
N LEU A 19 -16.61 6.01 -11.40
CA LEU A 19 -15.65 6.96 -12.00
C LEU A 19 -14.39 7.14 -11.15
N GLY A 20 -14.49 6.78 -9.87
CA GLY A 20 -13.45 7.00 -8.87
C GLY A 20 -13.20 8.48 -8.54
N VAL A 21 -12.13 8.75 -7.82
CA VAL A 21 -11.75 10.09 -7.36
C VAL A 21 -11.35 10.97 -8.55
N LYS A 22 -10.67 10.43 -9.55
CA LYS A 22 -10.35 11.15 -10.78
C LYS A 22 -11.61 11.70 -11.46
N GLY A 23 -12.68 10.90 -11.52
CA GLY A 23 -13.94 11.34 -12.10
C GLY A 23 -14.58 12.52 -11.38
N LEU A 24 -14.40 12.62 -10.06
CA LEU A 24 -14.83 13.80 -9.30
C LEU A 24 -14.04 15.05 -9.72
N VAL A 25 -12.72 14.91 -9.86
CA VAL A 25 -11.84 16.02 -10.29
C VAL A 25 -12.14 16.45 -11.72
N ASP A 26 -12.36 15.50 -12.64
CA ASP A 26 -12.74 15.79 -14.02
C ASP A 26 -14.10 16.53 -14.10
N ALA A 27 -14.98 16.32 -13.11
CA ALA A 27 -16.25 17.03 -12.99
C ALA A 27 -16.12 18.46 -12.41
N GLY A 28 -14.91 18.87 -12.02
CA GLY A 28 -14.61 20.24 -11.59
C GLY A 28 -15.13 20.60 -10.19
N ILE A 29 -15.20 19.63 -9.28
CA ILE A 29 -15.61 19.89 -7.90
C ILE A 29 -14.69 20.90 -7.20
N SER A 30 -15.29 21.80 -6.40
CA SER A 30 -14.56 22.76 -5.57
C SER A 30 -14.42 22.33 -4.12
N GLU A 31 -15.24 21.38 -3.68
CA GLU A 31 -15.27 20.82 -2.32
C GLU A 31 -15.27 19.29 -2.41
N ILE A 32 -14.56 18.62 -1.51
CA ILE A 32 -14.50 17.16 -1.49
C ILE A 32 -15.69 16.58 -0.70
N PRO A 33 -16.29 15.46 -1.17
CA PRO A 33 -17.36 14.77 -0.43
C PRO A 33 -16.94 14.42 1.00
N ARG A 34 -17.91 14.40 1.94
CA ARG A 34 -17.62 14.21 3.38
C ARG A 34 -17.07 12.82 3.67
N ILE A 35 -17.32 11.82 2.82
CA ILE A 35 -16.66 10.50 2.92
C ILE A 35 -15.13 10.57 2.91
N PHE A 36 -14.53 11.64 2.36
CA PHE A 36 -13.07 11.81 2.28
C PHE A 36 -12.50 12.65 3.44
N HIS A 37 -13.34 13.17 4.34
CA HIS A 37 -12.87 14.03 5.44
C HIS A 37 -12.21 13.17 6.52
N HIS A 38 -10.95 13.45 6.86
CA HIS A 38 -10.22 12.76 7.92
C HIS A 38 -10.21 13.62 9.20
N PRO A 39 -10.87 13.19 10.29
CA PRO A 39 -11.09 14.03 11.48
C PRO A 39 -9.82 14.34 12.30
N HIS A 40 -8.72 13.63 12.04
CA HIS A 40 -7.47 13.72 12.81
C HIS A 40 -6.25 14.05 11.93
N LEU A 41 -6.42 14.91 10.92
CA LEU A 41 -5.31 15.45 10.15
C LEU A 41 -4.41 16.30 11.05
N THR A 42 -3.39 15.65 11.62
CA THR A 42 -2.28 16.34 12.24
C THR A 42 -1.43 16.94 11.13
N SER A 43 -1.67 18.23 10.88
CA SER A 43 -0.79 19.08 10.08
C SER A 43 0.57 19.15 10.78
N THR A 44 1.45 18.22 10.44
CA THR A 44 2.87 18.39 10.72
C THR A 44 3.44 19.14 9.53
N ALA A 45 3.86 20.39 9.77
CA ALA A 45 4.54 21.18 8.76
C ALA A 45 5.72 20.36 8.22
N PRO A 46 5.84 20.19 6.89
CA PRO A 46 6.96 19.46 6.30
C PRO A 46 8.27 20.14 6.69
N THR A 47 9.29 19.35 7.03
CA THR A 47 10.66 19.88 7.13
C THR A 47 11.26 19.78 5.74
N PRO A 48 11.50 20.89 5.03
CA PRO A 48 11.90 20.81 3.63
C PRO A 48 13.30 20.23 3.51
N VAL A 49 13.44 19.09 2.83
CA VAL A 49 14.72 18.60 2.33
C VAL A 49 14.80 18.98 0.85
N LEU A 50 15.62 19.97 0.51
CA LEU A 50 15.84 20.39 -0.87
C LEU A 50 16.74 19.37 -1.58
N LEU A 51 16.19 18.63 -2.54
CA LEU A 51 16.95 17.80 -3.47
C LEU A 51 16.82 18.34 -4.91
N PRO A 52 17.83 18.15 -5.77
CA PRO A 52 17.80 18.60 -7.15
C PRO A 52 16.70 17.87 -7.94
N SER A 53 15.88 18.64 -8.67
CA SER A 53 14.79 18.08 -9.49
C SER A 53 15.34 17.37 -10.72
N SER A 54 14.90 16.13 -10.96
CA SER A 54 15.07 15.48 -12.26
C SER A 54 13.77 15.51 -13.08
N THR A 55 13.92 15.24 -14.37
CA THR A 55 12.86 15.23 -15.38
C THR A 55 12.23 13.86 -15.62
N MET A 56 12.46 12.85 -14.77
CA MET A 56 11.82 11.54 -14.93
C MET A 56 10.32 11.65 -14.59
N LYS A 57 9.47 11.60 -15.62
CA LYS A 57 8.01 11.56 -15.48
C LYS A 57 7.53 10.13 -15.65
N ILE A 58 6.79 9.61 -14.68
CA ILE A 58 6.05 8.36 -14.88
C ILE A 58 4.90 8.66 -15.84
N PRO A 59 4.78 7.95 -16.97
CA PRO A 59 3.68 8.16 -17.90
C PRO A 59 2.35 7.84 -17.19
N THR A 60 1.43 8.80 -17.20
CA THR A 60 0.05 8.58 -16.76
C THR A 60 -0.78 8.11 -17.93
N ILE A 61 -1.53 7.04 -17.74
CA ILE A 61 -2.31 6.42 -18.80
C ILE A 61 -3.77 6.32 -18.37
N ASP A 62 -4.66 6.83 -19.22
CA ASP A 62 -6.10 6.67 -19.03
C ASP A 62 -6.55 5.26 -19.44
N LEU A 63 -7.13 4.53 -18.50
CA LEU A 63 -7.63 3.16 -18.70
C LEU A 63 -9.08 3.11 -19.19
N GLY A 64 -9.71 4.26 -19.49
CA GLY A 64 -11.11 4.35 -19.91
C GLY A 64 -12.12 4.08 -18.79
N GLY A 65 -11.69 4.27 -17.52
CA GLY A 65 -12.47 4.46 -16.29
C GLY A 65 -13.43 3.35 -15.83
N GLY A 66 -14.34 2.88 -16.69
CA GLY A 66 -15.49 2.07 -16.27
C GLY A 66 -15.36 0.56 -16.46
N LYS A 67 -14.60 0.08 -17.47
CA LYS A 67 -14.58 -1.36 -17.83
C LYS A 67 -13.88 -2.24 -16.79
N LEU A 68 -12.82 -1.72 -16.17
CA LEU A 68 -12.05 -2.43 -15.15
C LEU A 68 -12.61 -2.19 -13.74
N TYR A 69 -13.59 -1.29 -13.59
CA TYR A 69 -14.13 -0.95 -12.28
C TYR A 69 -14.80 -2.15 -11.64
N THR A 70 -14.30 -2.58 -10.49
CA THR A 70 -14.87 -3.71 -9.77
C THR A 70 -14.41 -3.74 -8.32
N ARG A 71 -15.30 -4.22 -7.45
CA ARG A 71 -15.00 -4.59 -6.05
C ARG A 71 -14.97 -6.10 -5.85
N ASP A 72 -15.08 -6.89 -6.92
CA ASP A 72 -14.94 -8.33 -6.88
C ASP A 72 -13.47 -8.69 -6.66
N ASN A 73 -13.15 -9.06 -5.42
CA ASN A 73 -11.80 -9.43 -5.00
C ASN A 73 -11.36 -10.81 -5.48
N THR A 74 -12.22 -11.57 -6.19
CA THR A 74 -11.83 -12.82 -6.84
C THR A 74 -11.13 -12.60 -8.18
N LYS A 75 -11.26 -11.39 -8.75
CA LYS A 75 -10.57 -11.02 -9.99
C LYS A 75 -9.10 -10.71 -9.75
N LYS A 76 -8.25 -11.17 -10.66
CA LYS A 76 -6.80 -10.90 -10.63
C LYS A 76 -6.47 -9.43 -10.87
N VAL A 77 -7.28 -8.74 -11.66
CA VAL A 77 -7.13 -7.33 -12.02
C VAL A 77 -8.37 -6.58 -11.59
N THR A 78 -8.20 -5.53 -10.79
CA THR A 78 -9.31 -4.70 -10.32
C THR A 78 -8.93 -3.23 -10.39
N TYR A 79 -9.85 -2.37 -10.80
CA TYR A 79 -9.73 -0.93 -10.63
C TYR A 79 -10.84 -0.46 -9.68
N ASN A 80 -10.49 0.29 -8.64
CA ASN A 80 -11.45 0.92 -7.74
C ASN A 80 -10.80 2.04 -6.93
N SER A 81 -11.63 2.80 -6.21
CA SER A 81 -11.19 3.72 -5.17
C SER A 81 -11.39 3.06 -3.82
N ASN A 82 -10.30 2.91 -3.07
CA ASN A 82 -10.23 2.35 -1.71
C ASN A 82 -10.79 0.91 -1.61
N PHE A 83 -9.93 -0.06 -1.30
CA PHE A 83 -10.38 -1.44 -1.08
C PHE A 83 -11.29 -1.59 0.14
N ASP A 84 -11.16 -0.68 1.11
CA ASP A 84 -11.84 -0.61 2.41
C ASP A 84 -12.94 0.46 2.47
N LEU A 85 -13.44 0.95 1.32
CA LEU A 85 -14.38 2.07 1.24
C LEU A 85 -15.58 1.98 2.21
N TYR A 86 -16.13 0.77 2.36
CA TYR A 86 -17.32 0.50 3.16
C TYR A 86 -17.04 0.29 4.65
N SER A 87 -15.82 -0.13 5.03
CA SER A 87 -15.45 -0.41 6.43
C SER A 87 -14.70 0.73 7.09
N SER A 88 -13.88 1.47 6.33
CA SER A 88 -13.10 2.58 6.85
C SER A 88 -13.99 3.77 7.27
N PRO A 89 -13.66 4.51 8.34
CA PRO A 89 -14.37 5.75 8.70
C PRO A 89 -14.25 6.84 7.62
N SER A 90 -13.12 6.87 6.90
CA SER A 90 -12.81 7.90 5.90
C SER A 90 -12.14 7.25 4.68
N ALA A 91 -12.58 7.63 3.49
CA ALA A 91 -11.96 7.23 2.23
C ALA A 91 -10.68 8.05 1.96
N ASN A 92 -9.73 7.47 1.24
CA ASN A 92 -8.54 8.17 0.77
C ASN A 92 -8.77 8.77 -0.62
N TRP A 93 -8.12 9.91 -0.89
CA TRP A 93 -8.15 10.63 -2.17
C TRP A 93 -7.26 9.97 -3.23
N ARG A 94 -7.62 8.75 -3.64
CA ARG A 94 -6.89 7.98 -4.66
C ARG A 94 -7.78 6.97 -5.40
N ASP A 95 -7.35 6.66 -6.61
CA ASP A 95 -7.78 5.49 -7.39
C ASP A 95 -6.66 4.46 -7.45
N THR A 96 -6.99 3.18 -7.61
CA THR A 96 -6.02 2.08 -7.60
C THR A 96 -6.36 1.02 -8.63
N LEU A 97 -5.39 0.71 -9.49
CA LEU A 97 -5.36 -0.54 -10.25
C LEU A 97 -4.57 -1.57 -9.44
N SER A 98 -5.22 -2.66 -9.06
CA SER A 98 -4.63 -3.77 -8.33
C SER A 98 -4.46 -4.98 -9.24
N CYS A 99 -3.29 -5.61 -9.18
CA CYS A 99 -2.98 -6.79 -9.98
C CYS A 99 -2.12 -7.78 -9.20
N PHE A 100 -2.60 -9.01 -9.03
CA PHE A 100 -1.74 -10.10 -8.54
C PHE A 100 -0.87 -10.62 -9.67
N MET A 101 0.44 -10.42 -9.57
CA MET A 101 1.43 -10.80 -10.59
C MET A 101 2.07 -12.17 -10.32
N SER A 102 1.95 -12.68 -9.09
CA SER A 102 2.48 -13.98 -8.67
C SER A 102 1.59 -14.54 -7.54
N PRO A 103 1.41 -15.87 -7.43
CA PRO A 103 2.08 -16.94 -8.19
C PRO A 103 1.50 -17.15 -9.59
N ASP A 104 0.20 -16.91 -9.76
CA ASP A 104 -0.47 -17.15 -11.03
C ASP A 104 -0.49 -15.88 -11.89
N VAL A 105 0.56 -15.71 -12.70
CA VAL A 105 0.71 -14.58 -13.63
C VAL A 105 -0.59 -14.37 -14.44
N PRO A 106 -1.15 -13.14 -14.49
CA PRO A 106 -2.34 -12.84 -15.27
C PRO A 106 -2.10 -13.08 -16.76
N ARG A 107 -3.15 -13.51 -17.48
CA ARG A 107 -3.07 -13.57 -18.95
C ARG A 107 -3.03 -12.16 -19.49
N ARG A 108 -2.38 -11.98 -20.64
CA ARG A 108 -2.19 -10.66 -21.24
C ARG A 108 -3.50 -9.92 -21.52
N GLU A 109 -4.51 -10.67 -21.93
CA GLU A 109 -5.88 -10.21 -22.23
C GLU A 109 -6.70 -9.84 -20.99
N ASP A 110 -6.29 -10.27 -19.79
CA ASP A 110 -6.90 -9.84 -18.52
C ASP A 110 -6.31 -8.50 -18.02
N LEU A 111 -5.14 -8.11 -18.54
CA LEU A 111 -4.45 -6.86 -18.19
C LEU A 111 -4.88 -5.69 -19.09
N PRO A 112 -4.75 -4.43 -18.65
CA PRO A 112 -5.05 -3.30 -19.50
C PRO A 112 -4.21 -3.33 -20.78
N GLU A 113 -4.86 -3.16 -21.94
CA GLU A 113 -4.21 -3.26 -23.25
C GLU A 113 -3.01 -2.32 -23.37
N ILE A 114 -3.11 -1.13 -22.82
CA ILE A 114 -2.11 -0.07 -22.99
C ILE A 114 -0.84 -0.25 -22.13
N CYS A 115 -0.92 -0.95 -20.99
CA CYS A 115 0.20 -1.09 -20.07
C CYS A 115 0.50 -2.53 -19.63
N GLY A 116 -0.27 -3.53 -20.07
CA GLY A 116 -0.15 -4.91 -19.59
C GLY A 116 1.22 -5.55 -19.84
N GLU A 117 1.84 -5.34 -21.01
CA GLU A 117 3.21 -5.83 -21.28
C GLU A 117 4.24 -5.19 -20.33
N ILE A 118 4.09 -3.88 -20.08
CA ILE A 118 4.98 -3.12 -19.19
C ILE A 118 4.83 -3.62 -17.76
N MET A 119 3.60 -3.88 -17.30
CA MET A 119 3.33 -4.45 -15.98
C MET A 119 3.97 -5.82 -15.82
N LEU A 120 3.86 -6.69 -16.83
CA LEU A 120 4.47 -8.04 -16.82
C LEU A 120 5.99 -7.95 -16.69
N GLU A 121 6.66 -7.19 -17.57
CA GLU A 121 8.13 -7.06 -17.52
C GLU A 121 8.59 -6.39 -16.21
N TYR A 122 7.91 -5.33 -15.76
CA TYR A 122 8.24 -4.67 -14.49
C TYR A 122 8.09 -5.64 -13.31
N SER A 123 7.01 -6.42 -13.25
CA SER A 123 6.79 -7.39 -12.18
C SER A 123 7.89 -8.46 -12.12
N LYS A 124 8.38 -8.90 -13.28
CA LYS A 124 9.51 -9.85 -13.36
C LYS A 124 10.78 -9.25 -12.76
N ARG A 125 11.10 -7.99 -13.10
CA ARG A 125 12.28 -7.29 -12.53
C ARG A 125 12.14 -7.04 -11.04
N VAL A 126 10.94 -6.72 -10.57
CA VAL A 126 10.66 -6.58 -9.15
C VAL A 126 10.83 -7.91 -8.42
N MET A 127 10.36 -9.03 -8.99
CA MET A 127 10.59 -10.37 -8.41
C MET A 127 12.09 -10.68 -8.28
N GLU A 128 12.87 -10.47 -9.35
CA GLU A 128 14.33 -10.66 -9.34
C GLU A 128 15.00 -9.81 -8.24
N LEU A 129 14.63 -8.52 -8.13
CA LEU A 129 15.15 -7.62 -7.10
C LEU A 129 14.74 -8.06 -5.68
N GLY A 130 13.48 -8.42 -5.49
CA GLY A 130 12.96 -8.81 -4.19
C GLY A 130 13.62 -10.10 -3.68
N GLU A 131 13.79 -11.11 -4.54
CA GLU A 131 14.53 -12.33 -4.18
C GLU A 131 15.94 -12.02 -3.69
N LEU A 132 16.68 -11.16 -4.41
CA LEU A 132 18.01 -10.71 -3.98
C LEU A 132 17.96 -9.98 -2.63
N ILE A 133 16.98 -9.11 -2.41
CA ILE A 133 16.83 -8.42 -1.11
C ILE A 133 16.54 -9.41 0.01
N PHE A 134 15.70 -10.43 -0.22
CA PHE A 134 15.44 -11.46 0.78
C PHE A 134 16.68 -12.30 1.10
N GLU A 135 17.53 -12.59 0.11
CA GLU A 135 18.83 -13.23 0.34
C GLU A 135 19.72 -12.39 1.26
N LEU A 136 19.84 -11.09 0.98
CA LEU A 136 20.64 -10.17 1.80
C LEU A 136 20.07 -10.00 3.21
N LEU A 137 18.74 -9.97 3.37
CA LEU A 137 18.09 -9.90 4.67
C LEU A 137 18.30 -11.18 5.49
N SER A 138 18.25 -12.35 4.85
CA SER A 138 18.60 -13.63 5.47
C SER A 138 20.04 -13.63 5.99
N GLU A 139 21.01 -13.19 5.17
CA GLU A 139 22.42 -13.09 5.57
C GLU A 139 22.63 -12.09 6.72
N ALA A 140 21.97 -10.93 6.67
CA ALA A 140 22.04 -9.92 7.73
C ALA A 140 21.52 -10.43 9.08
N LEU A 141 20.64 -11.43 9.06
CA LEU A 141 20.14 -12.12 10.25
C LEU A 141 21.07 -13.25 10.73
N GLY A 142 22.12 -13.58 9.97
CA GLY A 142 23.04 -14.69 10.22
C GLY A 142 22.49 -16.05 9.78
N LEU A 143 21.56 -16.07 8.81
CA LEU A 143 20.88 -17.27 8.32
C LEU A 143 21.39 -17.66 6.92
N ASP A 144 21.00 -18.85 6.45
CA ASP A 144 21.20 -19.24 5.05
C ASP A 144 20.54 -18.22 4.11
N PRO A 145 21.18 -17.78 3.00
CA PRO A 145 20.59 -16.80 2.08
C PRO A 145 19.17 -17.16 1.62
N ASN A 146 18.87 -18.45 1.42
CA ASN A 146 17.56 -18.89 0.96
C ASN A 146 16.51 -18.97 2.07
N HIS A 147 16.85 -18.72 3.34
CA HIS A 147 15.98 -18.99 4.48
C HIS A 147 14.60 -18.30 4.34
N LEU A 148 14.56 -16.99 4.11
CA LEU A 148 13.28 -16.26 3.94
C LEU A 148 12.50 -16.71 2.69
N LYS A 149 13.19 -17.13 1.62
CA LYS A 149 12.58 -17.68 0.40
C LYS A 149 11.91 -19.03 0.68
N GLU A 150 12.60 -19.93 1.40
CA GLU A 150 12.07 -21.23 1.85
C GLU A 150 10.89 -21.08 2.83
N MET A 151 10.81 -19.93 3.50
CA MET A 151 9.66 -19.56 4.32
C MET A 151 8.45 -19.05 3.53
N ASP A 152 8.47 -19.08 2.20
CA ASP A 152 7.45 -18.57 1.28
C ASP A 152 7.34 -17.02 1.26
N CYS A 153 8.35 -16.26 1.68
CA CYS A 153 8.26 -14.78 1.68
C CYS A 153 8.18 -14.17 0.28
N THR A 154 8.66 -14.88 -0.75
CA THR A 154 8.64 -14.45 -2.16
C THR A 154 7.51 -15.09 -2.98
N LYS A 155 6.59 -15.82 -2.34
CA LYS A 155 5.59 -16.66 -3.03
C LYS A 155 4.54 -15.86 -3.81
N GLY A 156 4.27 -14.62 -3.43
CA GLY A 156 3.26 -13.80 -4.05
C GLY A 156 3.72 -12.36 -4.23
N LEU A 157 3.24 -11.75 -5.31
CA LEU A 157 3.51 -10.35 -5.65
C LEU A 157 2.19 -9.67 -6.00
N LEU A 158 1.75 -8.75 -5.15
CA LEU A 158 0.61 -7.87 -5.42
C LEU A 158 1.14 -6.51 -5.88
N MET A 159 0.76 -6.09 -7.07
CA MET A 159 1.11 -4.78 -7.61
C MET A 159 -0.10 -3.84 -7.52
N LEU A 160 0.07 -2.71 -6.85
CA LEU A 160 -0.91 -1.63 -6.76
C LEU A 160 -0.36 -0.39 -7.47
N SER A 161 -1.03 0.01 -8.55
CA SER A 161 -0.76 1.27 -9.25
C SER A 161 -1.74 2.32 -8.77
N HIS A 162 -1.26 3.27 -7.99
CA HIS A 162 -2.06 4.32 -7.38
C HIS A 162 -2.02 5.59 -8.23
N TYR A 163 -3.19 6.21 -8.37
CA TYR A 163 -3.36 7.54 -8.97
C TYR A 163 -3.99 8.48 -7.94
N TYR A 164 -3.30 9.58 -7.65
CA TYR A 164 -3.69 10.59 -6.67
C TYR A 164 -3.98 11.90 -7.42
N PRO A 165 -5.24 12.20 -7.75
CA PRO A 165 -5.57 13.41 -8.46
C PRO A 165 -5.38 14.66 -7.58
N PRO A 166 -5.24 15.86 -8.18
CA PRO A 166 -5.24 17.12 -7.45
C PRO A 166 -6.46 17.24 -6.54
N CYS A 167 -6.26 17.64 -5.29
CA CYS A 167 -7.32 17.78 -4.30
C CYS A 167 -7.66 19.26 -4.09
N PRO A 168 -8.94 19.66 -4.19
CA PRO A 168 -9.35 21.04 -3.91
C PRO A 168 -9.35 21.37 -2.41
N GLU A 169 -9.28 20.37 -1.52
CA GLU A 169 -9.21 20.57 -0.06
C GLU A 169 -8.19 19.59 0.56
N PRO A 170 -6.88 19.73 0.23
CA PRO A 170 -5.87 18.74 0.62
C PRO A 170 -5.68 18.63 2.13
N ASP A 171 -5.99 19.69 2.88
CA ASP A 171 -5.92 19.70 4.35
C ASP A 171 -7.10 18.99 5.03
N LEU A 172 -8.05 18.44 4.26
CA LEU A 172 -9.19 17.65 4.76
C LEU A 172 -9.06 16.16 4.44
N THR A 173 -8.06 15.74 3.66
CA THR A 173 -7.92 14.34 3.26
C THR A 173 -6.49 13.86 3.10
N PHE A 174 -6.31 12.54 3.01
CA PHE A 174 -5.04 11.92 2.67
C PHE A 174 -5.13 11.26 1.30
N GLY A 175 -4.02 11.26 0.56
CA GLY A 175 -3.87 10.34 -0.56
C GLY A 175 -3.86 8.89 -0.07
N THR A 176 -3.21 8.62 1.05
CA THR A 176 -3.26 7.34 1.77
C THR A 176 -3.08 7.59 3.26
N SER A 177 -4.03 7.14 4.06
CA SER A 177 -4.01 7.28 5.52
C SER A 177 -2.82 6.56 6.15
N GLN A 178 -2.46 6.96 7.36
CA GLN A 178 -1.37 6.32 8.10
C GLN A 178 -1.64 4.82 8.32
N HIS A 179 -0.65 4.00 7.99
CA HIS A 179 -0.70 2.55 8.15
C HIS A 179 0.72 1.96 8.12
N SER A 180 0.83 0.69 8.51
CA SER A 180 1.98 -0.15 8.21
C SER A 180 1.59 -1.20 7.17
N ASP A 181 2.55 -1.69 6.39
CA ASP A 181 2.25 -2.65 5.34
C ASP A 181 2.08 -4.05 5.91
N ARG A 182 1.02 -4.75 5.49
CA ARG A 182 0.87 -6.19 5.78
C ARG A 182 1.81 -7.09 4.98
N SER A 183 2.75 -6.56 4.21
CA SER A 183 3.65 -7.34 3.36
C SER A 183 4.80 -7.93 4.17
N PHE A 184 5.67 -8.71 3.53
CA PHE A 184 7.02 -8.94 4.02
C PHE A 184 7.94 -7.78 3.63
N LEU A 185 7.83 -7.38 2.36
CA LEU A 185 8.65 -6.37 1.71
C LEU A 185 7.78 -5.62 0.69
N THR A 186 8.01 -4.32 0.58
CA THR A 186 7.38 -3.48 -0.44
C THR A 186 8.46 -2.80 -1.27
N VAL A 187 8.31 -2.86 -2.59
CA VAL A 187 9.12 -2.14 -3.58
C VAL A 187 8.27 -1.06 -4.22
N LEU A 188 8.62 0.20 -3.97
CA LEU A 188 7.85 1.37 -4.40
C LEU A 188 8.59 2.15 -5.48
N LEU A 189 7.95 2.27 -6.64
CA LEU A 189 8.28 3.25 -7.66
C LEU A 189 7.37 4.48 -7.48
N GLN A 190 7.97 5.66 -7.36
CA GLN A 190 7.25 6.93 -7.20
C GLN A 190 7.67 7.93 -8.29
N ASP A 191 6.77 8.86 -8.61
CA ASP A 191 7.07 9.98 -9.48
C ASP A 191 7.90 11.06 -8.76
N ASN A 192 8.04 12.23 -9.39
CA ASN A 192 8.79 13.35 -8.85
C ASN A 192 7.93 14.33 -8.01
N ILE A 193 6.68 14.00 -7.70
CA ILE A 193 5.77 14.88 -6.93
C ILE A 193 5.97 14.69 -5.41
N GLY A 194 6.30 13.48 -4.97
CA GLY A 194 6.55 13.19 -3.55
C GLY A 194 5.27 13.01 -2.74
N GLY A 195 5.24 13.45 -1.48
CA GLY A 195 4.07 13.34 -0.61
C GLY A 195 4.00 12.07 0.25
N LEU A 196 4.93 11.13 0.08
CA LEU A 196 5.13 10.03 1.04
C LEU A 196 5.77 10.57 2.31
N GLN A 197 5.23 10.18 3.47
CA GLN A 197 5.79 10.45 4.78
C GLN A 197 5.93 9.15 5.57
N VAL A 198 6.99 9.04 6.35
CA VAL A 198 7.24 7.93 7.29
C VAL A 198 7.26 8.46 8.72
N LEU A 199 6.77 7.68 9.67
CA LEU A 199 6.79 8.03 11.08
C LEU A 199 8.11 7.58 11.69
N GLN A 200 8.94 8.53 12.10
CA GLN A 200 10.23 8.29 12.74
C GLN A 200 10.27 9.05 14.07
N ASP A 201 10.53 8.33 15.16
CA ASP A 201 10.65 8.91 16.52
C ASP A 201 9.45 9.81 16.91
N GLY A 202 8.24 9.39 16.51
CA GLY A 202 6.99 10.11 16.76
C GLY A 202 6.75 11.33 15.85
N CYS A 203 7.64 11.57 14.88
CA CYS A 203 7.56 12.67 13.93
C CYS A 203 7.34 12.15 12.50
N TRP A 204 6.45 12.80 11.75
CA TRP A 204 6.27 12.51 10.33
C TRP A 204 7.39 13.18 9.53
N VAL A 205 8.13 12.38 8.76
CA VAL A 205 9.27 12.81 7.94
C VAL A 205 8.95 12.58 6.47
N ASP A 206 9.14 13.62 5.64
CA ASP A 206 8.98 13.50 4.20
C ASP A 206 10.05 12.60 3.59
N VAL A 207 9.64 11.75 2.64
CA VAL A 207 10.55 10.95 1.84
C VAL A 207 10.63 11.56 0.44
N PRO A 208 11.66 12.38 0.15
CA PRO A 208 11.74 13.04 -1.14
C PRO A 208 12.04 12.02 -2.25
N PRO A 209 11.40 12.14 -3.42
CA PRO A 209 11.69 11.27 -4.55
C PRO A 209 13.15 11.40 -5.00
N VAL A 210 13.83 10.27 -5.12
CA VAL A 210 15.17 10.21 -5.71
C VAL A 210 15.06 9.71 -7.16
N PRO A 211 15.54 10.48 -8.14
CA PRO A 211 15.51 10.09 -9.55
C PRO A 211 16.14 8.72 -9.81
N GLY A 212 15.41 7.83 -10.48
CA GLY A 212 15.87 6.48 -10.82
C GLY A 212 15.98 5.53 -9.63
N ALA A 213 15.52 5.92 -8.43
CA ALA A 213 15.52 5.07 -7.25
C ALA A 213 14.19 4.34 -7.06
N LEU A 214 14.29 3.15 -6.47
CA LEU A 214 13.16 2.45 -5.87
C LEU A 214 13.27 2.60 -4.35
N LEU A 215 12.13 2.83 -3.69
CA LEU A 215 12.06 2.82 -2.24
C LEU A 215 11.70 1.42 -1.76
N ILE A 216 12.37 0.96 -0.71
CA ILE A 216 12.13 -0.32 -0.08
C ILE A 216 11.65 -0.06 1.34
N ASN A 217 10.54 -0.68 1.74
CA ASN A 217 10.11 -0.73 3.13
C ASN A 217 9.72 -2.15 3.54
N LEU A 218 9.90 -2.45 4.82
CA LEU A 218 9.60 -3.75 5.40
C LEU A 218 8.20 -3.73 6.00
N GLY A 219 7.52 -4.87 5.94
CA GLY A 219 6.14 -5.00 6.42
C GLY A 219 6.00 -5.85 7.68
N ASP A 220 4.79 -5.87 8.21
CA ASP A 220 4.43 -6.47 9.49
C ASP A 220 4.75 -7.97 9.57
N PHE A 221 4.61 -8.73 8.48
CA PHE A 221 4.96 -10.15 8.52
C PHE A 221 6.46 -10.35 8.68
N LEU A 222 7.30 -9.52 8.06
CA LEU A 222 8.74 -9.66 8.24
C LEU A 222 9.18 -9.23 9.64
N GLN A 223 8.54 -8.19 10.20
CA GLN A 223 8.75 -7.83 11.61
C GLN A 223 8.37 -8.97 12.56
N LEU A 224 7.22 -9.62 12.32
CA LEU A 224 6.76 -10.79 13.07
C LEU A 224 7.78 -11.92 13.01
N LEU A 225 8.18 -12.31 11.80
CA LEU A 225 9.16 -13.39 11.57
C LEU A 225 10.49 -13.12 12.26
N THR A 226 10.95 -11.87 12.21
CA THR A 226 12.26 -11.49 12.73
C THR A 226 12.25 -11.11 14.21
N ASN A 227 11.11 -11.22 14.89
CA ASN A 227 10.94 -10.91 16.31
C ASN A 227 11.39 -9.47 16.67
N ASP A 228 11.04 -8.50 15.82
CA ASP A 228 11.46 -7.08 15.82
C ASP A 228 12.93 -6.80 15.47
N LYS A 229 13.72 -7.75 14.93
CA LYS A 229 15.04 -7.37 14.37
C LYS A 229 14.90 -6.42 13.18
N PHE A 230 13.84 -6.60 12.39
CA PHE A 230 13.42 -5.64 11.39
C PHE A 230 12.07 -5.04 11.79
N LEU A 231 11.90 -3.75 11.52
CA LEU A 231 10.72 -2.99 11.91
C LEU A 231 9.90 -2.59 10.68
N SER A 232 8.60 -2.82 10.78
CA SER A 232 7.57 -2.26 9.92
C SER A 232 7.23 -0.87 10.43
N VAL A 233 7.36 0.13 9.57
CA VAL A 233 7.22 1.55 9.94
C VAL A 233 5.91 2.10 9.40
N GLU A 234 5.23 2.89 10.22
CA GLU A 234 4.04 3.60 9.78
C GLU A 234 4.37 4.66 8.74
N HIS A 235 3.55 4.73 7.70
CA HIS A 235 3.72 5.67 6.62
C HIS A 235 2.35 6.17 6.12
N ARG A 236 2.33 7.35 5.50
CA ARG A 236 1.14 7.98 4.93
C ARG A 236 1.49 8.71 3.63
N VAL A 237 0.49 9.03 2.83
CA VAL A 237 0.64 9.84 1.61
C VAL A 237 -0.28 11.04 1.70
N LEU A 238 0.29 12.25 1.64
CA LEU A 238 -0.45 13.50 1.67
C LEU A 238 -1.21 13.72 0.36
N ALA A 239 -2.40 14.32 0.46
CA ALA A 239 -3.08 14.88 -0.70
C ALA A 239 -2.41 16.20 -1.08
N ASN A 240 -2.45 16.56 -2.37
CA ASN A 240 -1.85 17.80 -2.85
C ASN A 240 -2.79 18.51 -3.82
N ARG A 241 -2.73 19.86 -3.87
CA ARG A 241 -3.54 20.70 -4.77
C ARG A 241 -2.90 20.88 -6.16
N GLY A 242 -1.62 20.53 -6.30
CA GLY A 242 -0.81 20.72 -7.50
C GLY A 242 -1.08 19.65 -8.55
N GLU A 243 0.00 19.09 -9.11
CA GLU A 243 -0.09 18.08 -10.16
C GLU A 243 -0.55 16.71 -9.62
N PRO A 244 -1.21 15.87 -10.45
CA PRO A 244 -1.51 14.50 -10.07
C PRO A 244 -0.24 13.73 -9.73
N ARG A 245 -0.31 12.92 -8.67
CA ARG A 245 0.76 12.00 -8.27
C ARG A 245 0.42 10.57 -8.70
N VAL A 246 1.44 9.80 -9.09
CA VAL A 246 1.35 8.36 -9.34
C VAL A 246 2.42 7.58 -8.61
N SER A 247 2.11 6.33 -8.25
CA SER A 247 3.10 5.39 -7.72
C SER A 247 2.71 3.95 -8.00
N VAL A 248 3.70 3.07 -8.16
CA VAL A 248 3.52 1.62 -8.30
C VAL A 248 4.17 0.93 -7.11
N ALA A 249 3.34 0.44 -6.19
CA ALA A 249 3.76 -0.30 -5.02
C ALA A 249 3.64 -1.80 -5.29
N SER A 250 4.73 -2.54 -5.14
CA SER A 250 4.79 -3.98 -5.36
C SER A 250 5.09 -4.69 -4.05
N PHE A 251 4.09 -5.40 -3.55
CA PHE A 251 4.08 -6.01 -2.23
C PHE A 251 4.40 -7.51 -2.34
N PHE A 252 5.48 -7.93 -1.71
CA PHE A 252 5.76 -9.34 -1.45
C PHE A 252 4.85 -9.82 -0.31
N VAL A 253 3.89 -10.66 -0.66
CA VAL A 253 2.83 -11.11 0.25
C VAL A 253 2.61 -12.60 0.10
N HIS A 254 2.12 -13.25 1.15
CA HIS A 254 1.64 -14.61 1.00
C HIS A 254 0.26 -14.61 0.30
N PRO A 255 0.06 -15.37 -0.79
CA PRO A 255 -1.22 -15.44 -1.50
C PRO A 255 -2.36 -15.95 -0.61
N LEU A 256 -3.58 -15.50 -0.90
CA LEU A 256 -4.80 -15.94 -0.19
C LEU A 256 -5.73 -16.71 -1.14
N PRO A 257 -6.57 -17.63 -0.60
CA PRO A 257 -6.61 -18.08 0.79
C PRO A 257 -5.41 -18.98 1.14
N SER A 258 -4.99 -18.99 2.41
CA SER A 258 -3.86 -19.84 2.87
C SER A 258 -4.00 -20.24 4.35
N PHE A 259 -3.63 -21.48 4.64
CA PHE A 259 -3.47 -22.01 6.01
C PHE A 259 -2.05 -21.87 6.54
N ARG A 260 -1.15 -21.20 5.79
CA ARG A 260 0.23 -20.96 6.23
C ARG A 260 0.21 -20.23 7.57
N VAL A 261 0.96 -20.77 8.52
CA VAL A 261 1.21 -20.19 9.83
C VAL A 261 2.57 -19.48 9.78
N TYR A 262 2.61 -18.28 10.31
CA TYR A 262 3.84 -17.53 10.56
C TYR A 262 3.98 -17.23 12.04
N GLY A 263 5.22 -17.28 12.51
CA GLY A 263 5.63 -17.05 13.89
C GLY A 263 7.10 -16.60 13.91
N PRO A 264 7.60 -16.11 15.04
CA PRO A 264 9.02 -15.76 15.18
C PRO A 264 9.94 -16.93 14.78
N MET A 265 10.94 -16.65 13.95
CA MET A 265 11.94 -17.65 13.50
C MET A 265 12.72 -18.17 14.71
N LYS A 266 12.76 -19.50 14.86
CA LYS A 266 13.33 -20.16 16.05
C LYS A 266 14.81 -19.87 16.21
N GLU A 267 15.49 -19.70 15.08
CA GLU A 267 16.91 -19.34 14.94
C GLU A 267 17.24 -17.99 15.56
N LEU A 268 16.25 -17.10 15.70
CA LEU A 268 16.40 -15.76 16.28
C LEU A 268 15.96 -15.68 17.75
N LEU A 269 15.43 -16.77 18.31
CA LEU A 269 14.94 -16.82 19.68
C LEU A 269 16.03 -17.30 20.63
N SER A 270 15.99 -16.79 21.86
CA SER A 270 16.85 -17.21 22.97
C SER A 270 16.18 -16.88 24.30
N GLU A 271 16.78 -17.28 25.43
CA GLU A 271 16.28 -16.86 26.75
C GLU A 271 16.27 -15.33 26.90
N GLN A 272 17.22 -14.62 26.28
CA GLN A 272 17.31 -13.16 26.31
C GLN A 272 16.47 -12.48 25.23
N ASN A 273 16.01 -13.23 24.21
CA ASN A 273 15.12 -12.76 23.15
C ASN A 273 13.95 -13.75 22.96
N PRO A 274 13.02 -13.85 23.94
CA PRO A 274 11.86 -14.73 23.83
C PRO A 274 10.93 -14.28 22.70
N PRO A 275 10.02 -15.15 22.24
CA PRO A 275 9.04 -14.78 21.22
C PRO A 275 8.17 -13.63 21.73
N LYS A 276 8.11 -12.55 20.95
CA LYS A 276 7.27 -11.39 21.22
C LYS A 276 5.92 -11.48 20.53
N TYR A 277 5.80 -12.39 19.56
CA TYR A 277 4.60 -12.62 18.78
C TYR A 277 4.17 -14.08 18.89
N ARG A 278 2.85 -14.30 18.87
CA ARG A 278 2.29 -15.65 18.75
C ARG A 278 2.24 -16.07 17.29
N ASP A 279 2.18 -17.38 17.08
CA ASP A 279 1.89 -17.96 15.77
C ASP A 279 0.51 -17.51 15.28
N THR A 280 0.40 -17.15 14.00
CA THR A 280 -0.85 -16.74 13.37
C THR A 280 -0.92 -17.21 11.91
N THR A 281 -2.15 -17.47 11.45
CA THR A 281 -2.37 -17.80 10.03
C THR A 281 -2.39 -16.52 9.18
N VAL A 282 -1.93 -16.61 7.92
CA VAL A 282 -2.02 -15.49 6.97
C VAL A 282 -3.46 -14.99 6.82
N THR A 283 -4.42 -15.93 6.80
CA THR A 283 -5.86 -15.63 6.68
C THR A 283 -6.40 -14.91 7.92
N GLU A 284 -5.97 -15.31 9.13
CA GLU A 284 -6.33 -14.62 10.37
C GLU A 284 -5.82 -13.18 10.36
N TYR A 285 -4.52 -12.98 10.20
CA TYR A 285 -3.92 -11.65 10.16
C TYR A 285 -4.59 -10.76 9.10
N THR A 286 -4.75 -11.29 7.87
CA THR A 286 -5.34 -10.48 6.79
C THR A 286 -6.80 -10.12 7.06
N ARG A 287 -7.58 -10.99 7.71
CA ARG A 287 -8.96 -10.66 8.10
C ARG A 287 -9.00 -9.50 9.10
N HIS A 288 -8.13 -9.52 10.11
CA HIS A 288 -8.01 -8.42 11.07
C HIS A 288 -7.60 -7.12 10.38
N TYR A 289 -6.63 -7.19 9.47
CA TYR A 289 -6.17 -6.06 8.68
C TYR A 289 -7.30 -5.45 7.82
N MET A 290 -8.04 -6.28 7.08
CA MET A 290 -9.12 -5.82 6.20
C MET A 290 -10.33 -5.27 6.97
N ALA A 291 -10.67 -5.89 8.11
CA ALA A 291 -11.77 -5.44 8.96
C ALA A 291 -11.48 -4.08 9.61
N ARG A 292 -10.21 -3.81 9.92
CA ARG A 292 -9.75 -2.57 10.54
C ARG A 292 -9.63 -1.42 9.54
N GLY A 293 -9.16 -1.68 8.31
CA GLY A 293 -8.84 -0.64 7.34
C GLY A 293 -7.55 0.11 7.71
N LEU A 294 -7.32 1.27 7.08
CA LEU A 294 -6.14 2.12 7.34
C LEU A 294 -6.46 3.17 8.42
N ASP A 295 -6.58 2.74 9.69
CA ASP A 295 -6.98 3.59 10.83
C ASP A 295 -5.81 4.05 11.73
N GLY A 296 -4.57 3.79 11.33
CA GLY A 296 -3.41 4.40 11.96
C GLY A 296 -2.83 3.75 13.20
N ASN A 297 -3.09 2.46 13.47
CA ASN A 297 -2.12 1.68 14.25
C ASN A 297 -1.88 0.32 13.59
N SER A 298 -0.64 -0.18 13.67
CA SER A 298 -0.32 -1.52 13.19
C SER A 298 -1.25 -2.59 13.80
N VAL A 299 -1.76 -3.47 12.95
CA VAL A 299 -2.57 -4.64 13.33
C VAL A 299 -1.73 -5.66 14.09
N LEU A 300 -0.41 -5.62 13.91
CA LEU A 300 0.56 -6.53 14.51
C LEU A 300 0.53 -6.52 16.05
N HIS A 301 0.13 -5.42 16.68
CA HIS A 301 0.00 -5.34 18.15
C HIS A 301 -0.95 -6.39 18.73
N GLN A 302 -1.98 -6.81 17.99
CA GLN A 302 -2.95 -7.84 18.43
C GLN A 302 -2.36 -9.25 18.44
N PHE A 303 -1.17 -9.41 17.88
CA PHE A 303 -0.46 -10.69 17.77
C PHE A 303 0.75 -10.75 18.71
N LYS A 304 0.98 -9.73 19.55
CA LYS A 304 2.00 -9.77 20.60
C LYS A 304 1.61 -10.70 21.75
N ILE A 305 2.60 -11.28 22.44
CA ILE A 305 2.46 -12.11 23.65
C ILE A 305 2.52 -11.22 24.89
#